data_AF-A0A936WSR3-F1
#
_entry.id   AF-A0A936WSR3-F1
#
_cell.length_a   1.000
_cell.length_b   1.000
_cell.length_c   1.000
_cell.angle_alpha   90.00
_cell.angle_beta   90.00
_cell.angle_gamma   90.00
#
_symmetry.space_group_name_H-M   'P 1'
#
loop_
_entity.id
_entity.type
_entity.pdbx_description
1 polymer ?
#
loop_
_entity_poly.entity_id
_entity_poly.type
_entity_poly.pdbx_seq_one_letter_code
_entity_poly.pdbx_strand_id
1 'polypeptide(L)'
;MLDRTKYSALIRSVSAAMVAVLCAAFAMIDEPLAIAKREFGFSLNPNTQGELYTLFIYTVYQGEVVDSRPMRPGPYILQVSGIEESPANIESIDLFEEYGINGCGPWGENGAVHVGLDCRSINSLWKLRYRDALMPGQGLGWSAEEFTPSPRQQILLQAYRSPIHTHWHGPYFGKDAFRLLRDMQDPEWVRMYRGAD
;
A
#
# COMPACT_ATOMS: atom_id res chain seq x y z
N MET A 1 15.62 64.04 -34.29
CA MET A 1 14.94 64.08 -32.98
C MET A 1 14.67 62.63 -32.58
N LEU A 2 15.54 62.05 -31.74
CA LEU A 2 15.45 60.63 -31.32
C LEU A 2 14.35 60.48 -30.27
N ASP A 3 13.37 59.65 -30.58
CA ASP A 3 12.17 59.38 -29.79
C ASP A 3 12.51 58.66 -28.47
N ARG A 4 12.66 59.45 -27.39
CA ARG A 4 12.97 58.99 -26.02
C ARG A 4 11.91 58.04 -25.44
N THR A 5 10.71 58.00 -26.02
CA THR A 5 9.58 57.22 -25.53
C THR A 5 9.71 55.72 -25.85
N LYS A 6 10.42 55.36 -26.93
CA LYS A 6 10.62 53.95 -27.32
C LYS A 6 11.66 53.23 -26.46
N TYR A 7 12.62 53.95 -25.89
CA TYR A 7 13.70 53.36 -25.07
C TYR A 7 13.23 52.96 -23.65
N SER A 8 12.26 53.65 -23.06
CA SER A 8 11.78 53.32 -21.70
C SER A 8 10.89 52.07 -21.67
N ALA A 9 10.15 51.80 -22.74
CA ALA A 9 9.32 50.60 -22.89
C ALA A 9 10.18 49.33 -23.06
N LEU A 10 11.26 49.41 -23.84
CA LEU A 10 12.18 48.29 -24.05
C LEU A 10 12.93 47.92 -22.76
N ILE A 11 13.37 48.90 -21.96
CA ILE A 11 14.10 48.65 -20.71
C ILE A 11 13.17 48.02 -19.65
N ARG A 12 11.90 48.45 -19.59
CA ARG A 12 10.90 47.85 -18.68
C ARG A 12 10.50 46.42 -19.08
N SER A 13 10.43 46.11 -20.39
CA SER A 13 10.08 44.75 -20.84
C SER A 13 11.20 43.73 -20.63
N VAL A 14 12.46 44.16 -20.78
CA VAL A 14 13.63 43.29 -20.53
C VAL A 14 13.77 42.97 -19.03
N SER A 15 13.53 43.94 -18.14
CA SER A 15 13.54 43.68 -16.68
C SER A 15 12.42 42.74 -16.23
N ALA A 16 11.20 42.86 -16.78
CA ALA A 16 10.10 41.97 -16.41
C ALA A 16 10.29 40.53 -16.91
N ALA A 17 10.79 40.35 -18.14
CA ALA A 17 11.07 39.03 -18.70
C ALA A 17 12.21 38.32 -17.95
N MET A 18 13.25 39.06 -17.56
CA MET A 18 14.40 38.48 -16.84
C MET A 18 14.04 38.09 -15.39
N VAL A 19 13.14 38.83 -14.73
CA VAL A 19 12.61 38.47 -13.40
C VAL A 19 11.67 37.25 -13.50
N ALA A 20 10.83 37.16 -14.53
CA ALA A 20 9.95 36.01 -14.73
C ALA A 20 10.72 34.70 -15.02
N VAL A 21 11.82 34.78 -15.78
CA VAL A 21 12.70 33.63 -16.03
C VAL A 21 13.46 33.20 -14.76
N LEU A 22 13.87 34.16 -13.92
CA LEU A 22 14.48 33.85 -12.62
C LEU A 22 13.48 33.19 -11.64
N CYS A 23 12.23 33.65 -11.62
CA CYS A 23 11.17 33.04 -10.80
C CYS A 23 10.77 31.64 -11.28
N ALA A 24 10.76 31.40 -12.60
CA ALA A 24 10.50 30.07 -13.15
C ALA A 24 11.66 29.09 -12.87
N ALA A 25 12.90 29.57 -12.83
CA ALA A 25 14.07 28.75 -12.47
C ALA A 25 14.09 28.36 -10.98
N PHE A 26 13.60 29.23 -10.09
CA PHE A 26 13.52 28.94 -8.65
C PHE A 26 12.38 28.00 -8.27
N ALA A 27 11.33 27.89 -9.08
CA ALA A 27 10.21 26.98 -8.84
C ALA A 27 10.52 25.51 -9.21
N MET A 28 11.70 25.23 -9.78
CA MET A 28 12.08 23.89 -10.25
C MET A 28 12.97 23.10 -9.29
N ILE A 29 13.27 23.63 -8.09
CA ILE A 29 14.18 22.99 -7.15
C ILE A 29 13.51 22.91 -5.78
N ASP A 30 12.50 22.05 -5.67
CA ASP A 30 12.11 21.49 -4.37
C ASP A 30 11.37 20.16 -4.57
N GLU A 31 11.99 19.23 -5.30
CA GLU A 31 11.68 17.83 -5.08
C GLU A 31 12.34 17.48 -3.75
N PRO A 32 11.56 17.27 -2.65
CA PRO A 32 12.14 16.93 -1.38
C PRO A 32 13.01 15.69 -1.56
N LEU A 33 14.22 15.73 -1.01
CA LEU A 33 15.17 14.62 -1.11
C LEU A 33 14.45 13.32 -0.75
N ALA A 34 14.21 12.46 -1.74
CA ALA A 34 13.41 11.26 -1.53
C ALA A 34 14.17 10.35 -0.56
N ILE A 35 13.69 10.25 0.68
CA ILE A 35 14.27 9.35 1.67
C ILE A 35 13.57 8.00 1.53
N ALA A 36 14.35 6.92 1.53
CA ALA A 36 13.81 5.57 1.54
C ALA A 36 13.00 5.35 2.83
N LYS A 37 11.75 4.91 2.69
CA LYS A 37 10.84 4.60 3.80
C LYS A 37 10.74 3.10 3.99
N ARG A 38 10.46 2.67 5.21
CA ARG A 38 10.12 1.28 5.50
C ARG A 38 8.60 1.21 5.67
N GLU A 39 7.96 0.31 4.95
CA GLU A 39 6.50 0.18 4.95
C GLU A 39 6.09 -1.28 5.08
N PHE A 40 5.03 -1.54 5.84
CA PHE A 40 4.41 -2.86 5.87
C PHE A 40 3.71 -3.17 4.54
N GLY A 41 3.65 -4.45 4.22
CA GLY A 41 2.99 -4.91 3.02
C GLY A 41 2.94 -6.41 2.90
N PHE A 42 2.42 -6.87 1.76
CA PHE A 42 2.30 -8.28 1.44
C PHE A 42 2.35 -8.54 -0.05
N SER A 43 2.52 -9.81 -0.39
CA SER A 43 2.29 -10.36 -1.73
C SER A 43 1.36 -11.55 -1.66
N LEU A 44 0.62 -11.80 -2.74
CA LEU A 44 -0.25 -12.97 -2.92
C LEU A 44 0.54 -14.19 -3.42
N ASN A 45 1.87 -14.14 -3.36
CA ASN A 45 2.72 -15.30 -3.61
C ASN A 45 2.77 -16.19 -2.37
N PRO A 46 2.71 -17.52 -2.54
CA PRO A 46 2.88 -18.44 -1.44
C PRO A 46 4.36 -18.41 -1.04
N ASN A 47 4.66 -18.70 0.21
CA ASN A 47 6.04 -18.81 0.64
C ASN A 47 6.50 -20.26 0.79
N THR A 48 7.79 -20.43 1.06
CA THR A 48 8.41 -21.75 1.27
C THR A 48 7.99 -22.43 2.58
N GLN A 49 7.26 -21.73 3.45
CA GLN A 49 6.75 -22.24 4.73
C GLN A 49 5.31 -22.76 4.61
N GLY A 50 4.72 -22.72 3.40
CA GLY A 50 3.37 -23.23 3.12
C GLY A 50 2.25 -22.22 3.32
N GLU A 51 2.58 -20.97 3.66
CA GLU A 51 1.62 -19.88 3.72
C GLU A 51 1.24 -19.46 2.29
N LEU A 52 -0.04 -19.17 2.07
CA LEU A 52 -0.60 -18.87 0.74
C LEU A 52 -0.50 -17.39 0.35
N TYR A 53 0.24 -16.63 1.14
CA TYR A 53 0.62 -15.24 0.96
C TYR A 53 1.96 -15.03 1.67
N THR A 54 2.63 -13.91 1.42
CA THR A 54 3.87 -13.54 2.12
C THR A 54 3.76 -12.13 2.66
N LEU A 55 4.09 -11.94 3.93
CA LEU A 55 4.12 -10.63 4.59
C LEU A 55 5.52 -10.04 4.54
N PHE A 56 5.63 -8.72 4.43
CA PHE A 56 6.91 -8.03 4.29
C PHE A 56 6.99 -6.73 5.09
N ILE A 57 8.22 -6.36 5.41
CA ILE A 57 8.60 -4.94 5.49
C ILE A 57 9.36 -4.60 4.21
N TYR A 58 8.81 -3.69 3.42
CA TYR A 58 9.43 -3.18 2.20
C TYR A 58 10.27 -1.94 2.49
N THR A 59 11.37 -1.79 1.76
CA THR A 59 12.06 -0.51 1.60
C THR A 59 11.55 0.14 0.33
N VAL A 60 10.94 1.31 0.47
CA VAL A 60 10.34 2.05 -0.64
C VAL A 60 11.12 3.32 -0.88
N TYR A 61 11.63 3.50 -2.09
CA TYR A 61 12.35 4.69 -2.53
C TYR A 61 11.68 5.23 -3.79
N GLN A 62 11.30 6.51 -3.78
CA GLN A 62 10.59 7.14 -4.91
C GLN A 62 9.34 6.37 -5.37
N GLY A 63 8.62 5.74 -4.42
CA GLY A 63 7.41 4.97 -4.71
C GLY A 63 7.67 3.56 -5.26
N GLU A 64 8.93 3.13 -5.35
CA GLU A 64 9.31 1.79 -5.81
C GLU A 64 9.87 0.95 -4.66
N VAL A 65 9.53 -0.33 -4.63
CA VAL A 65 10.16 -1.28 -3.70
C VAL A 65 11.58 -1.60 -4.18
N VAL A 66 12.58 -1.21 -3.40
CA VAL A 66 14.01 -1.46 -3.68
C VAL A 66 14.59 -2.60 -2.84
N ASP A 67 13.92 -2.98 -1.74
CA ASP A 67 14.30 -4.10 -0.88
C ASP A 67 13.05 -4.64 -0.15
N SER A 68 13.08 -5.92 0.24
CA SER A 68 11.96 -6.60 0.89
C SER A 68 12.46 -7.60 1.93
N ARG A 69 11.98 -7.47 3.17
CA ARG A 69 12.27 -8.41 4.26
C ARG A 69 11.01 -9.22 4.59
N PRO A 70 10.98 -10.54 4.32
CA PRO A 70 9.83 -11.37 4.66
C PRO A 70 9.64 -11.46 6.18
N MET A 71 8.38 -11.52 6.60
CA MET A 71 7.96 -11.54 7.99
C MET A 71 7.04 -12.73 8.26
N ARG A 72 7.13 -13.30 9.46
CA ARG A 72 6.13 -14.27 9.95
C ARG A 72 4.87 -13.53 10.43
N PRO A 73 3.67 -14.14 10.37
CA PRO A 73 2.42 -13.51 10.79
C PRO A 73 2.45 -12.92 12.20
N GLY A 74 2.98 -13.67 13.18
CA GLY A 74 3.01 -13.22 14.57
C GLY A 74 3.76 -11.89 14.79
N PRO A 75 5.07 -11.84 14.52
CA PRO A 75 5.85 -10.59 14.61
C PRO A 75 5.31 -9.48 13.71
N TYR A 76 4.75 -9.81 12.54
CA TYR A 76 4.11 -8.82 11.69
C TYR A 76 2.93 -8.15 12.40
N ILE A 77 2.01 -8.94 12.97
CA ILE A 77 0.84 -8.42 13.68
C ILE A 77 1.25 -7.56 14.88
N LEU A 78 2.21 -8.02 15.69
CA LEU A 78 2.71 -7.28 16.86
C LEU A 78 3.35 -5.93 16.48
N GLN A 79 4.08 -5.89 15.37
CA GLN A 79 4.71 -4.67 14.89
C GLN A 79 3.73 -3.69 14.24
N VAL A 80 2.73 -4.20 13.52
CA VAL A 80 1.67 -3.38 12.93
C VAL A 80 0.75 -2.80 14.00
N SER A 81 0.47 -3.54 15.08
CA SER A 81 -0.31 -3.05 16.22
C SER A 81 0.47 -2.12 17.17
N GLY A 82 1.73 -1.79 16.86
CA GLY A 82 2.56 -0.90 17.68
C GLY A 82 3.06 -1.51 19.01
N ILE A 83 2.92 -2.83 19.20
CA ILE A 83 3.32 -3.51 20.44
C ILE A 83 4.81 -3.87 20.41
N GLU A 84 5.29 -4.32 19.26
CA GLU A 84 6.72 -4.50 19.01
C GLU A 84 7.27 -3.33 18.18
N GLU A 85 8.47 -2.88 18.51
CA GLU A 85 9.17 -1.85 17.72
C GLU A 85 9.35 -2.30 16.27
N SER A 86 9.16 -1.36 15.34
CA SER A 86 9.36 -1.63 13.93
C SER A 86 9.92 -0.42 13.20
N PRO A 87 10.90 -0.60 12.29
CA PRO A 87 11.35 0.48 11.44
C PRO A 87 10.25 0.98 10.48
N ALA A 88 9.18 0.20 10.28
CA ALA A 88 8.02 0.58 9.48
C ALA A 88 6.87 1.21 10.28
N ASN A 89 7.01 1.30 11.62
CA ASN A 89 6.08 1.95 12.54
C ASN A 89 6.86 2.51 13.73
N ILE A 90 7.60 3.59 13.45
CA ILE A 90 8.52 4.22 14.42
C ILE A 90 7.75 4.87 15.57
N GLU A 91 6.51 5.29 15.31
CA GLU A 91 5.64 5.93 16.30
C GLU A 91 4.92 4.93 17.20
N SER A 92 5.05 3.62 16.91
CA SER A 92 4.41 2.53 17.66
C SER A 92 2.90 2.73 17.84
N ILE A 93 2.23 3.24 16.81
CA ILE A 93 0.78 3.39 16.79
C ILE A 93 0.11 2.09 16.33
N ASP A 94 -1.13 1.85 16.72
CA ASP A 94 -1.90 0.72 16.19
C ASP A 94 -2.38 1.03 14.77
N LEU A 95 -1.65 0.52 13.78
CA LEU A 95 -1.99 0.71 12.37
C LEU A 95 -3.22 -0.09 11.94
N PHE A 96 -3.61 -1.15 12.68
CA PHE A 96 -4.89 -1.80 12.41
C PHE A 96 -6.04 -0.87 12.79
N GLU A 97 -5.97 -0.22 13.95
CA GLU A 97 -6.95 0.77 14.37
C GLU A 97 -6.98 1.98 13.42
N GLU A 98 -5.82 2.58 13.12
CA GLU A 98 -5.68 3.75 12.23
C GLU A 98 -6.33 3.53 10.86
N TYR A 99 -6.17 2.34 10.28
CA TYR A 99 -6.74 2.01 8.97
C TYR A 99 -8.10 1.30 9.02
N GLY A 100 -8.69 1.14 10.21
CA GLY A 100 -10.01 0.52 10.38
C GLY A 100 -10.04 -0.98 10.05
N ILE A 101 -8.98 -1.71 10.37
CA ILE A 101 -8.88 -3.16 10.22
C ILE A 101 -9.34 -3.85 11.50
N ASN A 102 -10.50 -4.49 11.46
CA ASN A 102 -11.10 -5.13 12.62
C ASN A 102 -10.60 -6.57 12.80
N GLY A 103 -10.58 -7.03 14.05
CA GLY A 103 -10.24 -8.42 14.37
C GLY A 103 -8.78 -8.77 14.06
N CYS A 104 -7.88 -7.80 14.18
CA CYS A 104 -6.43 -7.94 14.04
C CYS A 104 -5.75 -7.33 15.28
N GLY A 105 -4.79 -8.03 15.87
CA GLY A 105 -4.11 -7.61 17.11
C GLY A 105 -4.32 -8.59 18.26
N PRO A 106 -3.63 -8.42 19.40
CA PRO A 106 -3.75 -9.32 20.54
C PRO A 106 -4.99 -9.00 21.35
N TRP A 107 -6.15 -9.43 20.85
CA TRP A 107 -7.40 -9.35 21.58
C TRP A 107 -7.58 -10.61 22.41
N GLY A 108 -7.93 -10.47 23.68
CA GLY A 108 -8.56 -11.56 24.40
C GLY A 108 -9.92 -11.18 24.98
N GLU A 109 -10.69 -12.21 25.30
CA GLU A 109 -12.02 -12.02 25.87
C GLU A 109 -11.90 -11.54 27.32
N ASN A 110 -12.81 -10.65 27.75
CA ASN A 110 -12.98 -10.22 29.14
C ASN A 110 -11.78 -9.50 29.79
N GLY A 111 -11.00 -8.74 29.01
CA GLY A 111 -9.88 -7.97 29.54
C GLY A 111 -8.62 -8.79 29.83
N ALA A 112 -8.62 -10.08 29.50
CA ALA A 112 -7.39 -10.83 29.36
C ALA A 112 -6.77 -10.49 28.01
N VAL A 113 -5.50 -10.08 27.97
CA VAL A 113 -4.74 -10.01 26.70
C VAL A 113 -4.48 -11.46 26.28
N HIS A 114 -5.18 -11.95 25.25
CA HIS A 114 -4.79 -13.22 24.65
C HIS A 114 -3.62 -12.99 23.72
N VAL A 115 -2.68 -13.93 23.76
CA VAL A 115 -1.54 -14.06 22.84
C VAL A 115 -1.99 -14.48 21.42
N GLY A 116 -3.29 -14.37 21.13
CA GLY A 116 -3.85 -14.71 19.83
C GLY A 116 -3.46 -13.65 18.81
N LEU A 117 -2.43 -13.96 18.02
CA LEU A 117 -2.00 -13.15 16.87
C LEU A 117 -2.90 -13.52 15.68
N ASP A 118 -4.21 -13.33 15.83
CA ASP A 118 -5.17 -13.53 14.75
C ASP A 118 -5.38 -12.21 14.01
N CYS A 119 -5.60 -12.32 12.71
CA CYS A 119 -5.99 -11.22 11.86
C CYS A 119 -6.79 -11.75 10.67
N ARG A 120 -8.11 -11.64 10.75
CA ARG A 120 -9.03 -12.23 9.76
C ARG A 120 -8.76 -11.74 8.33
N SER A 121 -8.47 -10.45 8.16
CA SER A 121 -8.19 -9.86 6.83
C SER A 121 -6.90 -10.42 6.24
N ILE A 122 -5.82 -10.49 7.02
CA ILE A 122 -4.55 -11.10 6.59
C ILE A 122 -4.74 -12.59 6.27
N ASN A 123 -5.43 -13.32 7.15
CA ASN A 123 -5.75 -14.73 6.95
C ASN A 123 -6.68 -14.99 5.74
N SER A 124 -7.31 -13.96 5.19
CA SER A 124 -8.16 -14.04 3.99
C SER A 124 -7.44 -13.61 2.70
N LEU A 125 -6.18 -13.16 2.75
CA LEU A 125 -5.43 -12.72 1.56
C LEU A 125 -5.37 -13.79 0.46
N TRP A 126 -5.22 -15.06 0.85
CA TRP A 126 -5.19 -16.18 -0.10
C TRP A 126 -6.46 -16.26 -0.96
N LYS A 127 -7.61 -15.82 -0.43
CA LYS A 127 -8.89 -15.88 -1.16
C LYS A 127 -8.88 -15.00 -2.40
N LEU A 128 -8.04 -13.96 -2.45
CA LEU A 128 -7.91 -13.12 -3.65
C LEU A 128 -7.33 -13.91 -4.84
N ARG A 129 -6.57 -14.98 -4.56
CA ARG A 129 -5.87 -15.77 -5.57
C ARG A 129 -6.59 -17.05 -5.96
N TYR A 130 -7.19 -17.72 -4.98
CA TYR A 130 -7.76 -19.05 -5.17
C TYR A 130 -9.28 -19.00 -5.22
N ARG A 131 -9.90 -19.84 -6.06
CA ARG A 131 -11.36 -19.98 -6.10
C ARG A 131 -11.84 -20.96 -5.02
N ASP A 132 -11.17 -22.09 -4.95
CA ASP A 132 -11.60 -23.23 -4.15
C ASP A 132 -10.88 -23.25 -2.79
N ALA A 133 -11.46 -23.97 -1.83
CA ALA A 133 -10.82 -24.20 -0.53
C ALA A 133 -9.57 -25.07 -0.72
N LEU A 134 -8.45 -24.68 -0.11
CA LEU A 134 -7.19 -25.41 -0.24
C LEU A 134 -6.95 -26.40 0.91
N MET A 135 -7.68 -26.25 2.01
CA MET A 135 -7.67 -27.15 3.16
C MET A 135 -9.09 -27.46 3.66
N PRO A 136 -9.33 -28.66 4.22
CA PRO A 136 -10.61 -28.98 4.85
C PRO A 136 -11.01 -27.94 5.92
N GLY A 137 -12.29 -27.56 5.94
CA GLY A 137 -12.82 -26.57 6.88
C GLY A 137 -12.61 -25.11 6.46
N GLN A 138 -11.89 -24.84 5.37
CA GLN A 138 -11.87 -23.50 4.79
C GLN A 138 -13.12 -23.23 3.94
N GLY A 139 -13.63 -22.00 4.00
CA GLY A 139 -14.62 -21.52 3.04
C GLY A 139 -14.00 -21.31 1.66
N LEU A 140 -14.84 -21.18 0.62
CA LEU A 140 -14.39 -20.87 -0.74
C LEU A 140 -13.59 -19.57 -0.78
N GLY A 141 -12.64 -19.53 -1.70
CA GLY A 141 -11.93 -18.32 -2.07
C GLY A 141 -12.82 -17.36 -2.86
N TRP A 142 -12.19 -16.32 -3.39
CA TRP A 142 -12.85 -15.19 -4.04
C TRP A 142 -12.43 -15.01 -5.50
N SER A 143 -11.39 -15.72 -5.93
CA SER A 143 -10.96 -15.72 -7.33
C SER A 143 -11.98 -16.38 -8.25
N ALA A 144 -12.08 -15.89 -9.48
CA ALA A 144 -12.91 -16.50 -10.51
C ALA A 144 -12.25 -17.77 -11.11
N GLU A 145 -10.92 -17.78 -11.24
CA GLU A 145 -10.16 -18.96 -11.69
C GLU A 145 -9.53 -19.70 -10.52
N GLU A 146 -9.20 -20.96 -10.73
CA GLU A 146 -8.72 -21.90 -9.70
C GLU A 146 -7.53 -21.37 -8.90
N PHE A 147 -6.52 -20.81 -9.58
CA PHE A 147 -5.24 -20.41 -8.98
C PHE A 147 -4.81 -18.97 -9.29
N THR A 148 -5.66 -18.19 -9.97
CA THR A 148 -5.36 -16.81 -10.39
C THR A 148 -6.62 -15.96 -10.45
N PRO A 149 -6.58 -14.67 -10.08
CA PRO A 149 -7.67 -13.74 -10.37
C PRO A 149 -7.90 -13.62 -11.89
N SER A 150 -9.16 -13.43 -12.29
CA SER A 150 -9.54 -13.08 -13.67
C SER A 150 -8.98 -11.72 -14.09
N PRO A 151 -8.94 -11.38 -15.40
CA PRO A 151 -8.50 -10.06 -15.85
C PRO A 151 -9.23 -8.89 -15.17
N ARG A 152 -10.55 -9.02 -14.94
CA ARG A 152 -11.33 -8.01 -14.20
C ARG A 152 -10.85 -7.87 -12.76
N GLN A 153 -10.62 -8.99 -12.07
CA GLN A 153 -10.12 -8.99 -10.70
C GLN A 153 -8.72 -8.40 -10.60
N GLN A 154 -7.84 -8.67 -11.57
CA GLN A 154 -6.51 -8.07 -11.64
C GLN A 154 -6.56 -6.54 -11.80
N ILE A 155 -7.51 -6.02 -12.58
CA ILE A 155 -7.74 -4.57 -12.70
C ILE A 155 -8.19 -3.98 -11.35
N LEU A 156 -9.10 -4.63 -10.63
CA LEU A 156 -9.51 -4.20 -9.28
C LEU A 156 -8.31 -4.17 -8.33
N LEU A 157 -7.48 -5.21 -8.34
CA LEU A 157 -6.27 -5.29 -7.53
C LEU A 157 -5.20 -4.26 -7.90
N GLN A 158 -5.17 -3.78 -9.15
CA GLN A 158 -4.23 -2.73 -9.57
C GLN A 158 -4.52 -1.40 -8.87
N ALA A 159 -5.76 -1.14 -8.45
CA ALA A 159 -6.13 0.09 -7.73
C ALA A 159 -5.42 0.24 -6.38
N TYR A 160 -4.83 -0.84 -5.84
CA TYR A 160 -4.14 -0.89 -4.55
C TYR A 160 -2.61 -0.98 -4.69
N ARG A 161 -2.07 -0.69 -5.87
CA ARG A 161 -0.64 -0.80 -6.18
C ARG A 161 -0.18 0.36 -7.04
N SER A 162 1.12 0.65 -6.96
CA SER A 162 1.76 1.59 -7.88
C SER A 162 1.58 1.12 -9.34
N PRO A 163 1.31 2.02 -10.31
CA PRO A 163 1.14 1.65 -11.73
C PRO A 163 2.33 0.91 -12.34
N ILE A 164 3.54 1.09 -11.77
CA ILE A 164 4.76 0.38 -12.21
C ILE A 164 4.70 -1.12 -11.88
N HIS A 165 3.95 -1.49 -10.82
CA HIS A 165 3.78 -2.86 -10.39
C HIS A 165 2.55 -3.46 -11.06
N THR A 166 2.74 -4.00 -12.26
CA THR A 166 1.63 -4.48 -13.11
C THR A 166 1.16 -5.88 -12.73
N HIS A 167 2.00 -6.70 -12.08
CA HIS A 167 1.66 -8.09 -11.77
C HIS A 167 0.85 -8.21 -10.46
N TRP A 168 -0.35 -8.80 -10.53
CA TRP A 168 -1.34 -8.90 -9.43
C TRP A 168 -0.86 -9.60 -8.15
N HIS A 169 0.24 -10.34 -8.21
CA HIS A 169 0.87 -10.90 -7.02
C HIS A 169 1.32 -9.83 -6.01
N GLY A 170 1.56 -8.59 -6.44
CA GLY A 170 2.08 -7.53 -5.60
C GLY A 170 3.33 -6.89 -6.22
N PRO A 171 4.08 -6.10 -5.45
CA PRO A 171 3.91 -5.84 -4.01
C PRO A 171 2.68 -4.97 -3.71
N TYR A 172 2.06 -5.19 -2.56
CA TYR A 172 1.09 -4.29 -1.92
C TYR A 172 1.75 -3.73 -0.68
N PHE A 173 1.82 -2.41 -0.52
CA PHE A 173 2.52 -1.81 0.62
C PHE A 173 1.93 -0.47 1.06
N GLY A 174 2.30 -0.03 2.25
CA GLY A 174 1.89 1.25 2.82
C GLY A 174 0.37 1.40 2.92
N LYS A 175 -0.12 2.63 2.78
CA LYS A 175 -1.55 2.94 2.90
C LYS A 175 -2.45 2.11 1.97
N ASP A 176 -1.97 1.75 0.78
CA ASP A 176 -2.77 1.05 -0.23
C ASP A 176 -2.93 -0.43 0.09
N ALA A 177 -1.92 -1.06 0.72
CA ALA A 177 -2.07 -2.39 1.30
C ALA A 177 -3.12 -2.40 2.41
N PHE A 178 -3.06 -1.44 3.34
CA PHE A 178 -4.06 -1.34 4.41
C PHE A 178 -5.45 -1.04 3.86
N ARG A 179 -5.56 -0.20 2.82
CA ARG A 179 -6.82 0.06 2.12
C ARG A 179 -7.42 -1.23 1.54
N LEU A 180 -6.62 -2.11 0.93
CA LEU A 180 -7.09 -3.41 0.46
C LEU A 180 -7.56 -4.30 1.62
N LEU A 181 -6.78 -4.42 2.69
CA LEU A 181 -7.16 -5.19 3.88
C LEU A 181 -8.47 -4.68 4.49
N ARG A 182 -8.69 -3.36 4.44
CA ARG A 182 -9.91 -2.73 4.94
C ARG A 182 -11.10 -3.08 4.07
N ASP A 183 -10.96 -2.87 2.76
CA ASP A 183 -12.04 -3.09 1.80
C ASP A 183 -12.42 -4.59 1.70
N MET A 184 -11.48 -5.52 1.95
CA MET A 184 -11.77 -6.96 2.07
C MET A 184 -12.73 -7.32 3.22
N GLN A 185 -12.93 -6.42 4.18
CA GLN A 185 -13.92 -6.61 5.26
C GLN A 185 -15.34 -6.24 4.82
N ASP A 186 -15.49 -5.49 3.72
CA ASP A 186 -16.78 -5.07 3.19
C ASP A 186 -17.39 -6.19 2.32
N PRO A 187 -18.56 -6.76 2.72
CA PRO A 187 -19.23 -7.78 1.92
C PRO A 187 -19.59 -7.30 0.51
N GLU A 188 -19.88 -6.00 0.33
CA GLU A 188 -20.20 -5.42 -0.98
C GLU A 188 -18.97 -5.46 -1.89
N TRP A 189 -17.81 -5.08 -1.36
CA TRP A 189 -16.54 -5.16 -2.08
C TRP A 189 -16.19 -6.60 -2.45
N VAL A 190 -16.36 -7.55 -1.51
CA VAL A 190 -16.09 -8.98 -1.76
C VAL A 190 -17.03 -9.52 -2.85
N ARG A 191 -18.30 -9.13 -2.85
CA ARG A 191 -19.26 -9.53 -3.88
C ARG A 191 -18.87 -8.97 -5.25
N MET A 192 -18.51 -7.69 -5.32
CA MET A 192 -18.00 -7.05 -6.53
C MET A 192 -16.72 -7.75 -7.04
N TYR A 193 -15.79 -8.07 -6.15
CA TYR A 193 -14.53 -8.73 -6.48
C TYR A 193 -14.76 -10.14 -7.05
N ARG A 194 -15.65 -10.92 -6.41
CA ARG A 194 -16.06 -12.24 -6.91
C ARG A 194 -16.70 -12.21 -8.30
N GLY A 195 -17.09 -11.01 -8.76
CA GLY A 195 -17.63 -10.79 -10.10
C GLY A 195 -19.15 -10.89 -10.17
N ALA A 196 -19.84 -10.72 -9.03
CA ALA A 196 -21.30 -10.78 -8.83
C ALA A 196 -22.15 -11.13 -10.07
N ASP A 197 -22.82 -12.28 -10.00
CA ASP A 197 -24.00 -12.61 -10.81
C ASP A 197 -25.11 -11.56 -10.66
#